data_AF-A0A9N9QQ85-F1
#
_entry.id   AF-A0A9N9QQ85-F1
#
_cell.length_a   1.000
_cell.length_b   1.000
_cell.length_c   1.000
_cell.angle_alpha   90.00
_cell.angle_beta   90.00
_cell.angle_gamma   90.00
#
_symmetry.space_group_name_H-M   'P 1'
#
loop_
_entity.id
_entity.type
_entity.pdbx_description
1 polymer ?
#
loop_
_entity_poly.entity_id
_entity_poly.type
_entity_poly.pdbx_seq_one_letter_code
_entity_poly.pdbx_strand_id
1 'polypeptide(L)'
;MPRHILTCQVTIQQLIDHCGMHSHRSTVAGGFGKYIPHIEAEQCLKAHRFRQLDLKGMGAGVISKLILNGTTEVSATLQGFADANGRCEGVRFAVGSIQYANVVVTAAISIKLQDYVAVADVERNLVTLRSGGVCPYNDVYCFDDVEGEVTSKRHLSSLCSPNRYIVVETEDTVFASKLTKPEEICAQKAWLTEQNRLLEIFLGFGWILLSSYHSNSSKYRHDGSSRGSSTK
;
A
#
# COMPACT_ATOMS: atom_id res chain seq x y z
N MET A 1 -9.64 8.26 -16.08
CA MET A 1 -9.21 6.85 -16.12
C MET A 1 -9.64 6.12 -14.86
N PRO A 2 -10.04 4.84 -14.91
CA PRO A 2 -10.41 4.08 -13.71
C PRO A 2 -9.19 3.81 -12.82
N ARG A 3 -9.35 3.97 -11.50
CA ARG A 3 -8.31 3.71 -10.49
C ARG A 3 -8.87 2.89 -9.34
N HIS A 4 -8.16 1.84 -8.95
CA HIS A 4 -8.52 1.02 -7.81
C HIS A 4 -8.10 1.69 -6.49
N ILE A 5 -9.06 1.90 -5.60
CA ILE A 5 -8.91 2.61 -4.33
C ILE A 5 -9.30 1.69 -3.18
N LEU A 6 -8.45 1.69 -2.16
CA LEU A 6 -8.69 1.04 -0.89
C LEU A 6 -8.75 2.14 0.17
N THR A 7 -9.77 2.12 1.01
CA THR A 7 -9.88 3.06 2.12
C THR A 7 -10.03 2.35 3.46
N CYS A 8 -9.50 2.99 4.50
CA CYS A 8 -9.58 2.54 5.87
C CYS A 8 -9.93 3.73 6.76
N GLN A 9 -11.20 3.84 7.13
CA GLN A 9 -11.66 4.83 8.08
C GLN A 9 -11.71 4.19 9.47
N VAL A 10 -10.83 4.64 10.36
CA VAL A 10 -10.89 4.30 11.78
C VAL A 10 -11.47 5.49 12.52
N THR A 11 -12.53 5.29 13.29
CA THR A 11 -13.10 6.31 14.16
C THR A 11 -13.00 5.83 15.59
N ILE A 12 -12.36 6.62 16.44
CA ILE A 12 -12.25 6.35 17.88
C ILE A 12 -13.16 7.33 18.59
N GLN A 13 -14.16 6.80 19.28
CA GLN A 13 -14.97 7.54 20.24
C GLN A 13 -14.54 7.12 21.64
N GLN A 14 -13.81 7.99 22.32
CA GLN A 14 -13.26 7.74 23.65
C GLN A 14 -14.08 8.38 24.77
N LEU A 15 -14.05 7.74 25.93
CA LEU A 15 -14.57 8.22 27.19
C LEU A 15 -13.50 8.07 28.28
N ILE A 16 -13.19 9.17 28.93
CA ILE A 16 -12.29 9.26 30.07
C ILE A 16 -13.17 9.37 31.31
N ASP A 17 -13.02 8.44 32.25
CA ASP A 17 -13.71 8.47 33.53
C ASP A 17 -12.69 8.41 34.67
N HIS A 18 -12.95 9.15 35.75
CA HIS A 18 -12.21 9.01 36.98
C HIS A 18 -12.56 7.68 37.67
N CYS A 19 -11.53 6.91 38.03
CA CYS A 19 -11.62 5.69 38.80
C CYS A 19 -11.23 5.99 40.26
N GLY A 20 -12.25 6.08 41.12
CA GLY A 20 -12.11 6.38 42.53
C GLY A 20 -11.96 5.15 43.42
N MET A 21 -12.03 5.39 44.73
CA MET A 21 -12.02 4.33 45.73
C MET A 21 -13.16 3.34 45.47
N HIS A 22 -12.90 2.04 45.71
CA HIS A 22 -13.85 0.96 45.46
C HIS A 22 -14.30 0.82 43.99
N SER A 23 -13.48 1.26 43.04
CA SER A 23 -13.79 1.24 41.60
C SER A 23 -15.00 2.09 41.19
N HIS A 24 -15.35 3.10 41.98
CA HIS A 24 -16.41 4.04 41.62
C HIS A 24 -15.98 4.87 40.40
N ARG A 25 -16.80 4.86 39.35
CA ARG A 25 -16.56 5.65 38.12
C ARG A 25 -17.34 6.96 38.16
N SER A 26 -16.69 8.05 37.78
CA SER A 26 -17.32 9.36 37.67
C SER A 26 -16.79 10.11 36.46
N THR A 27 -17.67 10.90 35.84
CA THR A 27 -17.34 11.69 34.66
C THR A 27 -16.35 12.79 34.98
N VAL A 28 -15.39 13.02 34.08
CA VAL A 28 -14.48 14.17 34.15
C VAL A 28 -14.84 15.21 33.10
N ALA A 29 -14.57 16.48 33.39
CA ALA A 29 -14.73 17.55 32.41
C ALA A 29 -13.84 17.29 31.18
N GLY A 30 -14.41 17.41 29.97
CA GLY A 30 -13.68 17.13 28.73
C GLY A 30 -13.37 15.65 28.48
N GLY A 31 -14.01 14.73 29.22
CA GLY A 31 -13.72 13.31 29.15
C GLY A 31 -14.21 12.61 27.87
N PHE A 32 -15.08 13.23 27.09
CA PHE A 32 -15.58 12.66 25.84
C PHE A 32 -14.85 13.24 24.62
N GLY A 33 -14.45 12.38 23.68
CA GLY A 33 -13.84 12.80 22.43
C GLY A 33 -14.11 11.83 21.28
N LYS A 34 -14.13 12.35 20.04
CA LYS A 34 -14.24 11.56 18.82
C LYS A 34 -13.23 12.06 17.80
N TYR A 35 -12.45 11.16 17.21
CA TYR A 35 -11.45 11.51 16.20
C TYR A 35 -11.18 10.35 15.24
N ILE A 36 -10.57 10.68 14.09
CA ILE A 36 -10.09 9.73 13.09
C ILE A 36 -8.57 9.76 13.16
N PRO A 37 -7.91 8.74 13.73
CA PRO A 37 -6.47 8.72 13.78
C PRO A 37 -5.86 8.33 12.44
N HIS A 38 -4.62 8.78 12.22
CA HIS A 38 -3.76 8.20 11.20
C HIS A 38 -3.28 6.82 11.66
N ILE A 39 -3.49 5.80 10.83
CA ILE A 39 -2.99 4.43 11.03
C ILE A 39 -1.88 4.08 10.04
N GLU A 40 -1.60 4.95 9.06
CA GLU A 40 -0.65 4.76 7.96
C GLU A 40 -1.14 3.84 6.83
N ALA A 41 -0.64 4.11 5.62
CA ALA A 41 -0.97 3.37 4.41
C ALA A 41 -0.72 1.86 4.53
N GLU A 42 0.40 1.49 5.17
CA GLU A 42 0.80 0.09 5.30
C GLU A 42 -0.17 -0.70 6.17
N GLN A 43 -0.64 -0.11 7.27
CA GLN A 43 -1.64 -0.73 8.13
C GLN A 43 -2.97 -0.87 7.40
N CYS A 44 -3.37 0.13 6.61
CA CYS A 44 -4.56 0.01 5.78
C CYS A 44 -4.45 -1.15 4.76
N LEU A 45 -3.32 -1.27 4.08
CA LEU A 45 -3.05 -2.40 3.16
C LEU A 45 -3.08 -3.75 3.88
N LYS A 46 -2.50 -3.84 5.08
CA LYS A 46 -2.54 -5.04 5.93
C LYS A 46 -3.97 -5.36 6.36
N ALA A 47 -4.78 -4.36 6.71
CA ALA A 47 -6.18 -4.54 7.07
C ALA A 47 -6.99 -5.14 5.92
N HIS A 48 -6.81 -4.64 4.70
CA HIS A 48 -7.44 -5.21 3.51
C HIS A 48 -6.93 -6.61 3.17
N ARG A 49 -5.64 -6.89 3.34
CA ARG A 49 -5.02 -8.17 2.96
C ARG A 49 -5.25 -9.29 3.97
N PHE A 50 -5.10 -8.99 5.26
CA PHE A 50 -5.05 -9.96 6.35
C PHE A 50 -6.27 -9.88 7.27
N ARG A 51 -7.16 -8.90 7.06
CA ARG A 51 -8.31 -8.63 7.94
C ARG A 51 -7.89 -8.38 9.39
N GLN A 52 -6.77 -7.68 9.54
CA GLN A 52 -6.17 -7.34 10.83
C GLN A 52 -5.61 -5.93 10.82
N LEU A 53 -5.79 -5.20 11.91
CA LEU A 53 -5.26 -3.86 12.12
C LEU A 53 -4.56 -3.79 13.48
N ASP A 54 -3.31 -3.33 13.49
CA ASP A 54 -2.55 -3.12 14.72
C ASP A 54 -2.75 -1.69 15.24
N LEU A 55 -3.44 -1.56 16.37
CA LEU A 55 -3.68 -0.32 17.10
C LEU A 55 -2.99 -0.32 18.48
N LYS A 56 -1.92 -1.12 18.68
CA LYS A 56 -1.16 -1.14 19.95
C LYS A 56 -0.63 0.23 20.34
N GLY A 57 -0.18 1.03 19.37
CA GLY A 57 0.26 2.41 19.62
C GLY A 57 -0.83 3.32 20.21
N MET A 58 -2.10 2.93 20.07
CA MET A 58 -3.27 3.62 20.62
C MET A 58 -3.86 2.91 21.84
N GLY A 59 -3.26 1.80 22.31
CA GLY A 59 -3.72 1.03 23.46
C GLY A 59 -4.76 -0.07 23.17
N ALA A 60 -5.27 -0.18 21.94
CA ALA A 60 -6.35 -1.12 21.60
C ALA A 60 -5.86 -2.53 21.16
N GLY A 61 -4.56 -2.71 20.95
CA GLY A 61 -4.00 -4.00 20.53
C GLY A 61 -4.25 -4.32 19.06
N VAL A 62 -4.29 -5.61 18.71
CA VAL A 62 -4.57 -6.06 17.33
C VAL A 62 -6.05 -6.41 17.20
N ILE A 63 -6.74 -5.76 16.27
CA ILE A 63 -8.12 -6.06 15.93
C ILE A 63 -8.12 -6.98 14.72
N SER A 64 -8.80 -8.12 14.82
CA SER A 64 -8.86 -9.14 13.79
C SER A 64 -10.29 -9.33 13.27
N LYS A 65 -10.44 -10.14 12.21
CA LYS A 65 -11.74 -10.44 11.58
C LYS A 65 -12.44 -9.21 11.04
N LEU A 66 -11.67 -8.25 10.51
CA LEU A 66 -12.20 -7.06 9.87
C LEU A 66 -13.10 -7.43 8.67
N ILE A 67 -14.18 -6.69 8.52
CA ILE A 67 -15.17 -6.86 7.46
C ILE A 67 -14.73 -6.02 6.26
N LEU A 68 -14.46 -6.67 5.13
CA LEU A 68 -14.19 -5.98 3.86
C LEU A 68 -15.49 -5.38 3.30
N ASN A 69 -15.43 -4.17 2.74
CA ASN A 69 -16.60 -3.44 2.25
C ASN A 69 -17.70 -3.28 3.31
N GLY A 70 -17.30 -3.12 4.56
CA GLY A 70 -18.19 -2.99 5.70
C GLY A 70 -17.49 -2.36 6.90
N THR A 71 -18.19 -2.39 8.04
CA THR A 71 -17.72 -1.78 9.28
C THR A 71 -17.59 -2.84 10.37
N THR A 72 -16.47 -2.82 11.07
CA THR A 72 -16.21 -3.62 12.27
C THR A 72 -16.21 -2.70 13.48
N GLU A 73 -17.05 -3.00 14.46
CA GLU A 73 -17.15 -2.25 15.71
C GLU A 73 -16.52 -3.07 16.84
N VAL A 74 -15.63 -2.46 17.63
CA VAL A 74 -15.06 -3.08 18.83
C VAL A 74 -15.00 -2.07 19.98
N SER A 75 -14.89 -2.58 21.21
CA SER A 75 -14.59 -1.76 22.37
C SER A 75 -13.22 -2.13 22.95
N ALA A 76 -12.53 -1.15 23.50
CA ALA A 76 -11.21 -1.35 24.12
C ALA A 76 -11.00 -0.39 25.30
N THR A 77 -10.17 -0.80 26.25
CA THR A 77 -9.59 0.09 27.26
C THR A 77 -8.24 0.57 26.72
N LEU A 78 -8.15 1.85 26.36
CA LEU A 78 -6.94 2.44 25.77
C LEU A 78 -5.88 2.75 26.82
N GLN A 79 -6.30 3.13 28.04
CA GLN A 79 -5.43 3.47 29.16
C GLN A 79 -6.07 3.09 30.50
N GLY A 80 -5.23 2.71 31.45
CA GLY A 80 -5.68 2.16 32.73
C GLY A 80 -6.24 0.75 32.60
N PHE A 81 -6.99 0.34 33.60
CA PHE A 81 -7.59 -0.99 33.65
C PHE A 81 -9.07 -0.89 34.02
N ALA A 82 -9.90 -1.66 33.31
CA ALA A 82 -11.26 -1.93 33.72
C ALA A 82 -11.61 -3.36 33.29
N ASP A 83 -12.28 -4.11 34.17
CA ASP A 83 -12.73 -5.47 33.88
C ASP A 83 -14.25 -5.61 33.89
N ALA A 84 -14.72 -6.80 33.50
CA ALA A 84 -16.14 -7.13 33.46
C ALA A 84 -16.79 -7.22 34.86
N ASN A 85 -16.01 -7.28 35.94
CA ASN A 85 -16.51 -7.30 37.31
C ASN A 85 -16.69 -5.89 37.89
N GLY A 86 -16.42 -4.85 37.09
CA GLY A 86 -16.52 -3.46 37.51
C GLY A 86 -15.31 -2.97 38.31
N ARG A 87 -14.21 -3.72 38.36
CA ARG A 87 -12.95 -3.22 38.93
C ARG A 87 -12.34 -2.23 37.96
N CYS A 88 -11.78 -1.15 38.48
CA CYS A 88 -10.96 -0.24 37.69
C CYS A 88 -9.67 0.16 38.42
N GLU A 89 -8.64 0.48 37.64
CA GLU A 89 -7.41 1.09 38.13
C GLU A 89 -7.05 2.26 37.23
N GLY A 90 -7.07 3.46 37.82
CA GLY A 90 -6.81 4.69 37.10
C GLY A 90 -5.33 4.96 36.88
N VAL A 91 -5.01 5.61 35.77
CA VAL A 91 -3.68 6.10 35.44
C VAL A 91 -3.69 7.62 35.28
N ARG A 92 -2.51 8.23 35.14
CA ARG A 92 -2.40 9.60 34.64
C ARG A 92 -2.49 9.57 33.12
N PHE A 93 -3.28 10.49 32.56
CA PHE A 93 -3.49 10.57 31.13
C PHE A 93 -3.59 12.04 30.71
N ALA A 94 -3.13 12.37 29.51
CA ALA A 94 -3.12 13.73 29.01
C ALA A 94 -3.73 13.80 27.61
N VAL A 95 -4.56 14.82 27.37
CA VAL A 95 -5.08 15.14 26.03
C VAL A 95 -4.89 16.63 25.81
N GLY A 96 -4.04 16.98 24.85
CA GLY A 96 -3.63 18.38 24.63
C GLY A 96 -2.99 18.96 25.89
N SER A 97 -3.55 20.08 26.39
CA SER A 97 -3.09 20.74 27.62
C SER A 97 -3.77 20.25 28.90
N ILE A 98 -4.76 19.35 28.81
CA ILE A 98 -5.52 18.87 29.96
C ILE A 98 -4.84 17.62 30.52
N GLN A 99 -4.61 17.63 31.83
CA GLN A 99 -4.03 16.53 32.59
C GLN A 99 -5.10 15.89 33.46
N TYR A 100 -5.28 14.58 33.31
CA TYR A 100 -6.21 13.78 34.08
C TYR A 100 -5.44 12.90 35.08
N ALA A 101 -6.01 12.72 36.27
CA ALA A 101 -5.45 11.87 37.32
C ALA A 101 -6.44 10.77 37.72
N ASN A 102 -5.90 9.56 37.92
CA ASN A 102 -6.65 8.36 38.28
C ASN A 102 -7.83 8.11 37.32
N VAL A 103 -7.56 8.12 36.01
CA VAL A 103 -8.60 7.88 34.99
C VAL A 103 -8.41 6.57 34.25
N VAL A 104 -9.51 6.02 33.77
CA VAL A 104 -9.54 4.95 32.78
C VAL A 104 -10.10 5.50 31.49
N VAL A 105 -9.44 5.18 30.38
CA VAL A 105 -9.86 5.62 29.04
C VAL A 105 -10.40 4.41 28.31
N THR A 106 -11.69 4.42 28.01
CA THR A 106 -12.35 3.41 27.19
C THR A 106 -12.72 4.00 25.84
N ALA A 107 -12.87 3.16 24.82
CA ALA A 107 -13.26 3.61 23.50
C ALA A 107 -14.16 2.61 22.79
N ALA A 108 -15.08 3.15 21.99
CA ALA A 108 -15.72 2.46 20.89
C ALA A 108 -14.96 2.79 19.60
N ILE A 109 -14.50 1.76 18.91
CA ILE A 109 -13.67 1.86 17.71
C ILE A 109 -14.47 1.30 16.53
N SER A 110 -14.73 2.16 15.56
CA SER A 110 -15.38 1.81 14.29
C SER A 110 -14.35 1.77 13.19
N ILE A 111 -14.20 0.61 12.53
CA ILE A 111 -13.26 0.39 11.43
C ILE A 111 -14.04 0.08 10.18
N LYS A 112 -14.06 1.00 9.22
CA LYS A 112 -14.70 0.82 7.92
C LYS A 112 -13.65 0.62 6.85
N LEU A 113 -13.74 -0.52 6.16
CA LEU A 113 -12.87 -0.85 5.03
C LEU A 113 -13.67 -0.79 3.74
N GLN A 114 -13.18 -0.06 2.73
CA GLN A 114 -13.81 -0.01 1.42
C GLN A 114 -12.81 -0.30 0.30
N ASP A 115 -13.26 -1.05 -0.69
CA ASP A 115 -12.53 -1.38 -1.90
C ASP A 115 -13.42 -1.03 -3.10
N TYR A 116 -12.99 -0.07 -3.92
CA TYR A 116 -13.76 0.38 -5.06
C TYR A 116 -12.91 0.97 -6.19
N VAL A 117 -13.54 1.18 -7.35
CA VAL A 117 -12.93 1.90 -8.47
C VAL A 117 -13.42 3.34 -8.49
N ALA A 118 -12.48 4.28 -8.50
CA ALA A 118 -12.70 5.71 -8.66
C ALA A 118 -12.32 6.18 -10.07
N VAL A 119 -12.78 7.37 -10.46
CA VAL A 119 -12.38 8.01 -11.72
C VAL A 119 -11.28 9.03 -11.43
N ALA A 120 -10.16 8.88 -12.12
CA ALA A 120 -9.03 9.79 -12.09
C ALA A 120 -9.06 10.78 -13.26
N ASP A 121 -8.77 12.04 -12.96
CA ASP A 121 -8.37 13.07 -13.91
C ASP A 121 -6.83 13.03 -14.01
N VAL A 122 -6.34 12.44 -15.11
CA VAL A 122 -4.90 12.24 -15.31
C VAL A 122 -4.19 13.55 -15.66
N GLU A 123 -4.88 14.47 -16.35
CA GLU A 123 -4.30 15.76 -16.75
C GLU A 123 -4.05 16.63 -15.53
N ARG A 124 -4.97 16.60 -14.56
CA ARG A 124 -4.86 17.36 -13.31
C ARG A 124 -4.15 16.60 -12.19
N ASN A 125 -3.80 15.34 -12.41
CA ASN A 125 -3.23 14.44 -11.41
C ASN A 125 -4.14 14.28 -10.17
N LEU A 126 -5.45 14.08 -10.37
CA LEU A 126 -6.42 13.97 -9.27
C LEU A 126 -7.26 12.70 -9.36
N VAL A 127 -7.67 12.18 -8.21
CA VAL A 127 -8.68 11.14 -8.05
C VAL A 127 -9.76 11.68 -7.13
N THR A 128 -11.01 11.65 -7.59
CA THR A 128 -12.17 11.99 -6.74
C THR A 128 -12.67 10.73 -6.05
N LEU A 129 -12.74 10.81 -4.72
CA LEU A 129 -13.26 9.76 -3.84
C LEU A 129 -14.79 9.75 -3.84
N ARG A 130 -15.40 8.71 -3.26
CA ARG A 130 -16.87 8.63 -3.16
C ARG A 130 -17.44 9.68 -2.21
N SER A 131 -16.66 10.10 -1.21
CA SER A 131 -16.97 11.22 -0.32
C SER A 131 -17.00 12.58 -1.05
N GLY A 132 -16.48 12.65 -2.27
CA GLY A 132 -16.20 13.91 -2.96
C GLY A 132 -14.83 14.50 -2.61
N GLY A 133 -14.09 13.90 -1.67
CA GLY A 133 -12.71 14.22 -1.38
C GLY A 133 -11.80 14.00 -2.59
N VAL A 134 -10.63 14.64 -2.59
CA VAL A 134 -9.70 14.63 -3.73
C VAL A 134 -8.30 14.24 -3.27
N CYS A 135 -7.72 13.27 -3.96
CA CYS A 135 -6.36 12.83 -3.73
C CYS A 135 -5.50 12.93 -4.99
N PRO A 136 -4.17 13.08 -4.87
CA PRO A 136 -3.28 13.04 -6.02
C PRO A 136 -3.32 11.66 -6.70
N TYR A 137 -3.39 11.63 -8.04
CA TYR A 137 -3.49 10.39 -8.81
C TYR A 137 -2.19 9.57 -8.82
N ASN A 138 -1.05 10.25 -8.95
CA ASN A 138 0.27 9.62 -8.97
C ASN A 138 0.72 9.11 -7.60
N ASP A 139 0.06 9.55 -6.53
CA ASP A 139 0.38 9.13 -5.19
C ASP A 139 -0.26 7.78 -4.86
N VAL A 140 0.48 6.98 -4.10
CA VAL A 140 0.01 5.68 -3.61
C VAL A 140 -0.89 5.87 -2.39
N TYR A 141 -0.89 7.06 -1.79
CA TYR A 141 -1.43 7.35 -0.48
C TYR A 141 -1.87 8.81 -0.33
N CYS A 142 -2.98 9.01 0.36
CA CYS A 142 -3.44 10.29 0.88
C CYS A 142 -4.33 10.02 2.11
N PHE A 143 -4.61 11.05 2.90
CA PHE A 143 -5.57 10.99 4.00
C PHE A 143 -6.77 11.88 3.68
N ASP A 144 -7.97 11.34 3.88
CA ASP A 144 -9.25 12.01 3.74
C ASP A 144 -9.96 12.03 5.10
N ASP A 145 -10.54 13.16 5.49
CA ASP A 145 -11.23 13.29 6.78
C ASP A 145 -12.56 12.54 6.84
N VAL A 146 -13.07 12.06 5.70
CA VAL A 146 -14.31 11.27 5.60
C VAL A 146 -14.04 9.80 5.28
N GLU A 147 -13.06 9.48 4.45
CA GLU A 147 -12.71 8.10 4.08
C GLU A 147 -11.49 7.53 4.81
N GLY A 148 -10.79 8.34 5.59
CA GLY A 148 -9.62 7.95 6.39
C GLY A 148 -8.37 7.76 5.52
N GLU A 149 -7.63 6.69 5.78
CA GLU A 149 -6.46 6.36 4.96
C GLU A 149 -6.92 5.89 3.59
N VAL A 150 -6.44 6.55 2.54
CA VAL A 150 -6.75 6.19 1.17
C VAL A 150 -5.47 5.71 0.51
N THR A 151 -5.48 4.49 0.01
CA THR A 151 -4.35 3.93 -0.71
C THR A 151 -4.80 3.37 -2.05
N SER A 152 -3.95 3.51 -3.06
CA SER A 152 -4.15 2.84 -4.33
C SER A 152 -3.14 1.72 -4.48
N LYS A 153 -3.61 0.52 -4.85
CA LYS A 153 -2.70 -0.47 -5.41
C LYS A 153 -2.11 0.18 -6.66
N ARG A 154 -0.78 0.33 -6.75
CA ARG A 154 -0.17 0.71 -8.02
C ARG A 154 -0.67 -0.31 -9.03
N HIS A 155 -1.51 0.15 -9.96
CA HIS A 155 -1.66 -0.59 -11.18
C HIS A 155 -0.26 -0.60 -11.77
N LEU A 156 0.38 -1.77 -11.81
CA LEU A 156 1.63 -1.99 -12.53
C LEU A 156 1.41 -1.84 -14.06
N SER A 157 0.51 -0.95 -14.48
CA SER A 157 0.34 -0.54 -15.86
C SER A 157 1.62 0.12 -16.40
N SER A 158 2.49 0.66 -15.54
CA SER A 158 3.83 1.11 -15.96
C SER A 158 4.83 -0.03 -16.24
N LEU A 159 4.57 -1.27 -15.79
CA LEU A 159 5.36 -2.45 -16.20
C LEU A 159 4.74 -3.22 -17.39
N CYS A 160 3.50 -2.86 -17.75
CA CYS A 160 2.74 -3.38 -18.89
C CYS A 160 2.54 -2.33 -20.00
N SER A 161 3.38 -1.29 -20.06
CA SER A 161 3.50 -0.49 -21.28
C SER A 161 4.13 -1.36 -22.38
N PRO A 162 3.52 -1.47 -23.57
CA PRO A 162 4.11 -2.21 -24.71
C PRO A 162 5.43 -1.60 -25.20
N ASN A 163 5.75 -0.38 -24.77
CA ASN A 163 7.03 0.27 -24.97
C ASN A 163 7.85 0.20 -23.68
N ARG A 164 8.55 -0.93 -23.49
CA ARG A 164 9.62 -1.02 -22.48
C ARG A 164 10.84 -0.32 -23.04
N TYR A 165 11.34 0.72 -22.38
CA TYR A 165 12.64 1.31 -22.70
C TYR A 165 13.55 1.21 -21.48
N ILE A 166 14.82 0.87 -21.72
CA ILE A 166 15.89 1.03 -20.74
C ILE A 166 16.66 2.29 -21.13
N VAL A 167 16.81 3.21 -20.20
CA VAL A 167 17.73 4.34 -20.35
C VAL A 167 19.07 3.86 -19.81
N VAL A 168 20.08 3.82 -20.68
CA VAL A 168 21.46 3.53 -20.30
C VAL A 168 22.17 4.87 -20.22
N GLU A 169 22.66 5.20 -19.03
CA GLU A 169 23.48 6.37 -18.77
C GLU A 169 24.93 5.89 -18.57
N THR A 170 25.83 6.35 -19.44
CA THR A 170 27.28 6.25 -19.29
C THR A 170 27.85 7.65 -19.12
N GLU A 171 29.12 7.76 -18.73
CA GLU A 171 29.77 9.07 -18.50
C GLU A 171 29.68 10.01 -19.72
N ASP A 172 29.65 9.43 -20.92
CA ASP A 172 29.67 10.19 -22.19
C ASP A 172 28.32 10.19 -22.94
N THR A 173 27.37 9.31 -22.59
CA THR A 173 26.14 9.17 -23.39
C THR A 173 24.93 8.74 -22.58
N VAL A 174 23.77 9.29 -22.94
CA VAL A 174 22.46 8.80 -22.52
C VAL A 174 21.71 8.31 -23.75
N PHE A 175 21.32 7.04 -23.77
CA PHE A 175 20.45 6.52 -24.83
C PHE A 175 19.34 5.65 -24.26
N ALA A 176 18.14 5.77 -24.84
CA ALA A 176 16.99 4.95 -24.50
C ALA A 176 16.83 3.83 -25.55
N SER A 177 16.87 2.58 -25.12
CA SER A 177 16.68 1.41 -25.98
C SER A 177 15.36 0.73 -25.69
N LYS A 178 14.52 0.55 -26.72
CA LYS A 178 13.27 -0.22 -26.60
C LYS A 178 13.57 -1.72 -26.50
N LEU A 179 13.03 -2.40 -25.49
CA LEU A 179 13.11 -3.84 -25.32
C LEU A 179 12.02 -4.51 -26.16
N THR A 180 12.41 -5.49 -26.97
CA THR A 180 11.52 -6.16 -27.93
C THR A 180 11.14 -7.56 -27.46
N LYS A 181 12.11 -8.40 -27.11
CA LYS A 181 11.86 -9.81 -26.76
C LYS A 181 12.80 -10.30 -25.64
N PRO A 182 12.31 -11.01 -24.61
CA PRO A 182 13.17 -11.71 -23.68
C PRO A 182 13.78 -12.95 -24.35
N GLU A 183 15.06 -13.20 -24.11
CA GLU A 183 15.80 -14.36 -24.63
C GLU A 183 16.59 -15.01 -23.49
N GLU A 184 16.65 -16.34 -23.52
CA GLU A 184 17.41 -17.11 -22.54
C GLU A 184 18.71 -17.56 -23.20
N ILE A 185 19.83 -17.03 -22.71
CA ILE A 185 21.16 -17.33 -23.22
C ILE A 185 21.94 -17.92 -22.05
N CYS A 186 22.41 -19.17 -22.20
CA CYS A 186 23.22 -19.84 -21.18
C CYS A 186 22.59 -19.79 -19.76
N ALA A 187 21.27 -20.02 -19.66
CA ALA A 187 20.50 -19.96 -18.41
C ALA A 187 20.45 -18.57 -17.72
N GLN A 188 20.82 -17.51 -18.44
CA GLN A 188 20.67 -16.12 -18.01
C GLN A 188 19.56 -15.44 -18.81
N LYS A 189 18.81 -14.55 -18.15
CA LYS A 189 17.73 -13.78 -18.79
C LYS A 189 18.33 -12.53 -19.44
N ALA A 190 18.31 -12.51 -20.77
CA ALA A 190 18.69 -11.34 -21.56
C ALA A 190 17.47 -10.72 -22.26
N TRP A 191 17.63 -9.49 -22.74
CA TRP A 191 16.64 -8.80 -23.55
C TRP A 191 17.23 -8.39 -24.89
N LEU A 192 16.51 -8.67 -25.96
CA LEU A 192 16.75 -8.08 -27.27
C LEU A 192 16.24 -6.63 -27.29
N THR A 193 17.01 -5.77 -27.92
CA THR A 193 16.64 -4.39 -28.20
C THR A 193 16.22 -4.19 -29.66
N GLU A 194 15.59 -3.06 -29.97
CA GLU A 194 15.25 -2.65 -31.34
C GLU A 194 16.45 -2.62 -32.29
N GLN A 195 17.66 -2.39 -31.77
CA GLN A 195 18.91 -2.42 -32.55
C GLN A 195 19.54 -3.82 -32.64
N ASN A 196 18.81 -4.88 -32.28
CA ASN A 196 19.28 -6.27 -32.25
C ASN A 196 20.51 -6.49 -31.34
N ARG A 197 20.67 -5.65 -30.31
CA ARG A 197 21.69 -5.80 -29.26
C ARG A 197 21.10 -6.56 -28.08
N LEU A 198 21.90 -7.43 -27.47
CA LEU A 198 21.55 -8.16 -26.25
C LEU A 198 21.92 -7.34 -25.01
N LEU A 199 20.98 -7.22 -24.10
CA LEU A 199 21.13 -6.55 -22.81
C LEU A 199 20.89 -7.57 -21.69
N GLU A 200 21.95 -7.86 -20.94
CA GLU A 200 21.89 -8.70 -19.76
C GLU A 200 21.68 -7.81 -18.53
N ILE A 201 20.62 -8.06 -17.75
CA ILE A 201 20.30 -7.27 -16.55
C ILE A 201 20.64 -8.12 -15.33
N PHE A 202 21.83 -7.90 -14.76
CA PHE A 202 22.20 -8.51 -13.48
C PHE A 202 21.54 -7.76 -12.32
N LEU A 203 20.58 -8.39 -11.66
CA LEU A 203 20.06 -7.93 -10.38
C LEU A 203 20.86 -8.63 -9.26
N GLY A 204 22.04 -8.11 -8.94
CA GLY A 204 22.89 -8.66 -7.87
C GLY A 204 24.09 -7.78 -7.54
N PHE A 205 24.28 -7.49 -6.25
CA PHE A 205 25.30 -6.63 -5.64
C PHE A 205 26.72 -6.76 -6.22
N GLY A 206 27.31 -5.64 -6.66
CA GLY A 206 28.76 -5.49 -6.88
C GLY A 206 29.16 -5.05 -8.30
N TRP A 207 29.77 -3.86 -8.39
CA TRP A 207 30.58 -3.23 -9.45
C TRP A 207 30.46 -3.69 -10.92
N ILE A 208 30.22 -2.69 -11.77
CA ILE A 208 29.99 -2.78 -13.22
C ILE A 208 31.31 -3.05 -13.97
N LEU A 209 31.35 -4.12 -14.77
CA LEU A 209 32.18 -4.24 -15.97
C LEU A 209 31.30 -4.75 -17.12
N LEU A 210 30.94 -3.85 -18.04
CA LEU A 210 30.27 -4.19 -19.29
C LEU A 210 31.31 -4.70 -20.29
N SER A 211 31.26 -5.98 -20.65
CA SER A 211 31.93 -6.46 -21.87
C SER A 211 30.93 -6.40 -23.03
N SER A 212 31.29 -5.66 -24.08
CA SER A 212 30.51 -5.62 -25.31
C SER A 212 30.81 -6.89 -26.12
N TYR A 213 29.85 -7.81 -26.23
CA TYR A 213 30.00 -8.99 -27.07
C TYR A 213 29.51 -8.70 -28.49
N HIS A 214 30.43 -8.64 -29.45
CA HIS A 214 30.12 -8.50 -30.87
C HIS A 214 29.93 -9.91 -31.47
N SER A 215 28.68 -10.36 -31.64
CA SER A 215 28.39 -11.57 -32.41
C SER A 215 28.48 -11.21 -33.91
N ASN A 216 29.49 -11.75 -34.58
CA ASN A 216 29.71 -11.58 -36.01
C ASN A 216 29.02 -12.77 -36.73
N SER A 217 27.82 -12.59 -37.25
CA SER A 217 27.10 -13.66 -37.96
C SER A 217 27.61 -13.80 -39.40
N SER A 218 28.63 -14.64 -39.62
CA SER A 218 29.00 -15.09 -40.96
C SER A 218 28.10 -16.24 -41.42
N LYS A 219 27.25 -15.92 -42.41
CA LYS A 219 26.58 -16.78 -43.41
C LYS A 219 26.89 -18.28 -43.36
N TYR A 220 25.86 -19.10 -43.10
CA TYR A 220 25.74 -20.41 -43.73
C TYR A 220 24.57 -20.39 -44.71
N ARG A 221 24.91 -20.44 -46.01
CA ARG A 221 24.02 -20.72 -47.13
C ARG A 221 23.68 -22.22 -47.09
N HIS A 222 22.40 -22.56 -47.15
CA HIS A 222 21.96 -23.83 -47.71
C HIS A 222 21.21 -23.54 -49.01
N ASP A 223 21.84 -23.92 -50.13
CA ASP A 223 21.22 -24.00 -51.44
C ASP A 223 20.10 -25.04 -51.44
N GLY A 224 19.01 -24.72 -52.13
CA GLY A 224 17.90 -25.64 -52.37
C GLY A 224 18.18 -26.63 -53.50
N SER A 225 17.40 -27.71 -53.53
CA SER A 225 16.96 -28.30 -54.80
C SER A 225 15.67 -29.10 -54.62
N SER A 226 14.74 -28.78 -55.51
CA SER A 226 13.37 -29.25 -55.68
C SER A 226 13.23 -30.61 -56.36
N ARG A 227 12.13 -31.33 -56.05
CA ARG A 227 11.25 -32.16 -56.92
C ARG A 227 10.39 -33.00 -55.97
N GLY A 228 9.05 -33.12 -56.03
CA GLY A 228 8.10 -32.95 -57.11
C GLY A 228 7.33 -34.26 -57.31
N SER A 229 6.02 -34.25 -57.00
CA SER A 229 4.95 -35.11 -57.55
C SER A 229 4.72 -36.55 -57.02
N SER A 230 3.62 -36.70 -56.28
CA SER A 230 2.39 -37.49 -56.58
C SER A 230 2.44 -38.98 -56.98
N THR A 231 1.45 -39.68 -56.40
CA THR A 231 0.64 -40.82 -56.86
C THR A 231 1.03 -42.27 -56.55
N LYS A 232 0.03 -42.90 -55.89
CA LYS A 232 -0.29 -44.32 -55.66
C LYS A 232 0.38 -45.03 -54.50
#